data_AF-A0A359KDY4-F1
#
_entry.id   AF-A0A359KDY4-F1
#
_cell.length_a   1.000
_cell.length_b   1.000
_cell.length_c   1.000
_cell.angle_alpha   90.00
_cell.angle_beta   90.00
_cell.angle_gamma   90.00
#
_symmetry.space_group_name_H-M   'P 1'
#
loop_
_entity.id
_entity.type
_entity.pdbx_description
1 polymer ?
#
loop_
_entity_poly.entity_id
_entity_poly.type
_entity_poly.pdbx_seq_one_letter_code
_entity_poly.pdbx_strand_id
1 'polypeptide(L)'
;MSSPDLAEPVLLSLLGGGFVAAFLHAALPTHWLPFVLVGRAQRWSVARVMTAVVTAGLAHIVSTALVGSLIVAAGLALNRWVEGLLPHLSAALLFLFGAFYLARASLKRPVTAGGPAAELTEPAVSDKAAFWG
;
A
#
# COMPACT_ATOMS: atom_id res chain seq x y z
N MET A 1 16.24 6.06 31.60
CA MET A 1 16.90 4.73 31.62
C MET A 1 15.99 3.79 30.86
N SER A 2 16.27 3.55 29.58
CA SER A 2 15.59 2.49 28.81
C SER A 2 16.13 1.16 29.32
N SER A 3 15.31 0.38 30.03
CA SER A 3 15.71 -0.94 30.51
C SER A 3 16.07 -1.83 29.31
N PRO A 4 17.28 -2.41 29.26
CA PRO A 4 17.72 -3.27 28.15
C PRO A 4 16.76 -4.44 27.90
N ASP A 5 16.04 -4.88 28.95
CA ASP A 5 15.06 -5.97 28.91
C ASP A 5 13.87 -5.72 27.95
N LEU A 6 13.53 -4.46 27.66
CA LEU A 6 12.46 -4.11 26.72
C LEU A 6 12.98 -3.89 25.28
N ALA A 7 14.27 -3.67 25.09
CA ALA A 7 14.83 -3.36 23.77
C ALA A 7 14.75 -4.56 22.82
N GLU A 8 15.03 -5.76 23.35
CA GLU A 8 14.97 -7.02 22.60
C GLU A 8 13.54 -7.36 22.12
N PRO A 9 12.51 -7.42 22.99
CA PRO A 9 11.15 -7.73 22.53
C PRO A 9 10.57 -6.65 21.61
N VAL A 10 10.93 -5.38 21.79
CA VAL A 10 10.51 -4.29 20.89
C VAL A 10 11.16 -4.45 19.51
N LEU A 11 12.46 -4.74 19.45
CA LEU A 11 13.16 -4.96 18.18
C LEU A 11 12.56 -6.18 17.45
N LEU A 12 12.34 -7.29 18.15
CA LEU A 12 11.72 -8.48 17.56
C LEU A 12 10.30 -8.19 17.05
N SER A 13 9.52 -7.39 17.79
CA SER A 13 8.17 -7.00 17.38
C SER A 13 8.19 -6.11 16.13
N LEU A 14 9.12 -5.15 16.05
CA LEU A 14 9.29 -4.28 14.90
C LEU A 14 9.76 -5.05 13.66
N LEU A 15 10.76 -5.93 13.82
CA LEU A 15 11.25 -6.77 12.72
C LEU A 15 10.19 -7.75 12.25
N GLY A 16 9.50 -8.42 13.18
CA GLY A 16 8.44 -9.39 12.86
C GLY A 16 7.24 -8.72 12.19
N GLY A 17 6.70 -7.66 12.81
CA GLY A 17 5.57 -6.91 12.27
C GLY A 17 5.90 -6.24 10.93
N GLY A 18 7.09 -5.63 10.84
CA GLY A 18 7.59 -5.02 9.60
C GLY A 18 7.76 -6.04 8.48
N PHE A 19 8.34 -7.22 8.77
CA PHE A 19 8.47 -8.30 7.80
C PHE A 19 7.12 -8.80 7.29
N VAL A 20 6.17 -9.08 8.21
CA VAL A 20 4.82 -9.55 7.82
C VAL A 20 4.11 -8.51 6.96
N ALA A 21 4.15 -7.24 7.35
CA ALA A 21 3.54 -6.17 6.58
C ALA A 21 4.18 -6.03 5.19
N ALA A 22 5.51 -6.03 5.10
CA ALA A 22 6.24 -5.93 3.84
C ALA A 22 5.97 -7.14 2.93
N PHE A 23 5.94 -8.35 3.49
CA PHE A 23 5.65 -9.58 2.75
C PHE A 23 4.24 -9.56 2.17
N LEU A 24 3.22 -9.27 3.00
CA LEU A 24 1.83 -9.21 2.55
C LEU A 24 1.63 -8.12 1.50
N HIS A 25 2.27 -6.97 1.66
CA HIS A 25 2.23 -5.88 0.68
C HIS A 25 2.83 -6.29 -0.67
N ALA A 26 3.99 -6.95 -0.66
CA ALA A 26 4.65 -7.44 -1.87
C ALA A 26 3.89 -8.59 -2.54
N ALA A 27 3.12 -9.37 -1.80
CA ALA A 27 2.27 -10.44 -2.33
C ALA A 27 1.04 -9.89 -3.11
N LEU A 28 0.67 -8.63 -2.90
CA LEU A 28 -0.43 -8.02 -3.65
C LEU A 28 -0.09 -7.97 -5.15
N PRO A 29 -1.07 -8.26 -6.04
CA PRO A 29 -0.86 -8.24 -7.48
C PRO A 29 -0.25 -6.93 -7.99
N THR A 30 -0.53 -5.82 -7.33
CA THR A 30 0.01 -4.50 -7.69
C THR A 30 1.54 -4.44 -7.71
N HIS A 31 2.25 -5.31 -6.99
CA HIS A 31 3.71 -5.30 -6.90
C HIS A 31 4.40 -6.27 -7.87
N TRP A 32 3.82 -7.44 -8.13
CA TRP A 32 4.45 -8.45 -8.99
C TRP A 32 3.80 -8.59 -10.37
N LEU A 33 2.50 -8.29 -10.50
CA LEU A 33 1.76 -8.47 -11.75
C LEU A 33 2.34 -7.67 -12.91
N PRO A 34 2.76 -6.39 -12.75
CA PRO A 34 3.36 -5.64 -13.86
C PRO A 34 4.59 -6.33 -14.46
N PHE A 35 5.48 -6.89 -13.63
CA PHE A 35 6.68 -7.59 -14.09
C PHE A 35 6.34 -8.88 -14.83
N VAL A 36 5.35 -9.63 -14.35
CA VAL A 36 4.89 -10.86 -15.01
C VAL A 36 4.24 -10.54 -16.35
N LEU A 37 3.40 -9.49 -16.43
CA LEU A 37 2.75 -9.09 -17.67
C LEU A 37 3.78 -8.63 -18.72
N VAL A 38 4.76 -7.81 -18.32
CA VAL A 38 5.86 -7.39 -19.20
C VAL A 38 6.70 -8.59 -19.62
N GLY A 39 7.06 -9.47 -18.68
CA GLY A 39 7.84 -10.67 -18.96
C GLY A 39 7.15 -11.60 -19.95
N ARG A 40 5.83 -11.80 -19.81
CA ARG A 40 5.03 -12.58 -20.76
C ARG A 40 4.95 -11.91 -22.13
N ALA A 41 4.66 -10.61 -22.19
CA ALA A 41 4.57 -9.87 -23.44
C ALA A 41 5.89 -9.87 -24.22
N GLN A 42 7.02 -9.82 -23.51
CA GLN A 42 8.37 -9.81 -24.09
C GLN A 42 8.99 -11.21 -24.23
N ARG A 43 8.25 -12.28 -23.89
CA ARG A 43 8.73 -13.68 -23.88
C ARG A 43 10.05 -13.85 -23.11
N TRP A 44 10.18 -13.17 -21.97
CA TRP A 44 11.34 -13.31 -21.09
C TRP A 44 11.35 -14.67 -20.40
N SER A 45 12.56 -15.21 -20.16
CA SER A 45 12.73 -16.36 -19.29
C SER A 45 12.36 -16.01 -17.84
N VAL A 46 11.96 -17.01 -17.05
CA VAL A 46 11.64 -16.84 -15.62
C VAL A 46 12.81 -16.21 -14.87
N ALA A 47 14.04 -16.63 -15.16
CA ALA A 47 15.24 -16.06 -14.55
C ALA A 47 15.35 -14.55 -14.79
N ARG A 48 15.08 -14.07 -16.01
CA ARG A 48 15.12 -12.64 -16.34
C ARG A 48 14.04 -11.85 -15.60
N VAL A 49 12.82 -12.40 -15.48
CA VAL A 49 11.74 -11.77 -14.71
C VAL A 49 12.14 -11.68 -13.23
N MET A 50 12.67 -12.76 -12.65
CA MET A 50 13.09 -12.78 -11.25
C MET A 50 14.22 -11.79 -10.97
N THR A 51 15.23 -11.71 -11.84
CA THR A 51 16.29 -10.70 -11.71
C THR A 51 15.72 -9.29 -11.74
N ALA A 52 14.82 -8.99 -12.69
CA ALA A 52 14.20 -7.67 -12.78
C ALA A 52 13.39 -7.32 -11.53
N VAL A 53 12.58 -8.26 -11.01
CA VAL A 53 11.79 -8.08 -9.79
C VAL A 53 12.69 -7.83 -8.58
N VAL A 54 13.75 -8.63 -8.38
CA VAL A 54 14.67 -8.49 -7.25
C VAL A 54 15.43 -7.17 -7.32
N THR A 55 15.96 -6.80 -8.49
CA THR A 55 16.69 -5.54 -8.66
C THR A 55 15.79 -4.33 -8.43
N ALA A 56 14.58 -4.32 -9.00
CA ALA A 56 13.62 -3.24 -8.80
C ALA A 56 13.15 -3.14 -7.34
N GLY A 57 12.86 -4.28 -6.72
CA GLY A 57 12.49 -4.35 -5.30
C GLY A 57 13.59 -3.84 -4.38
N LEU A 58 14.85 -4.22 -4.63
CA LEU A 58 15.98 -3.72 -3.85
C LEU A 58 16.18 -2.21 -4.03
N ALA A 59 16.14 -1.71 -5.28
CA ALA A 59 16.23 -0.28 -5.56
C ALA A 59 15.10 0.50 -4.85
N HIS A 60 13.88 -0.04 -4.87
CA HIS A 60 12.74 0.53 -4.17
C HIS A 60 12.96 0.59 -2.65
N ILE A 61 13.36 -0.52 -2.01
CA ILE A 61 13.63 -0.56 -0.57
C ILE A 61 14.76 0.41 -0.18
N VAL A 62 15.87 0.42 -0.92
CA VAL A 62 16.99 1.32 -0.64
C VAL A 62 16.56 2.78 -0.78
N SER A 63 15.84 3.14 -1.86
CA SER A 63 15.40 4.51 -2.06
C SER A 63 14.44 4.99 -0.97
N THR A 64 13.50 4.15 -0.55
CA THR A 64 12.52 4.50 0.50
C THR A 64 13.19 4.59 1.88
N ALA A 65 14.13 3.69 2.19
CA ALA A 65 14.91 3.75 3.41
C ALA A 65 15.80 5.00 3.47
N LEU A 66 16.43 5.37 2.37
CA LEU A 66 17.23 6.60 2.27
C LEU A 66 16.38 7.84 2.48
N VAL A 67 15.26 7.98 1.76
CA VAL A 67 14.35 9.12 1.91
C VAL A 67 13.79 9.19 3.33
N GLY A 68 13.34 8.06 3.90
CA GLY A 68 12.87 7.99 5.27
C GLY A 68 13.93 8.42 6.29
N SER A 69 15.17 7.96 6.12
CA SER A 69 16.30 8.34 6.97
C SER A 69 16.61 9.84 6.89
N LEU A 70 16.56 10.42 5.68
CA LEU A 70 16.74 11.86 5.49
C LEU A 70 15.61 12.68 6.16
N ILE A 71 14.36 12.21 6.09
CA ILE A 71 13.23 12.84 6.77
C ILE A 71 13.43 12.82 8.29
N VAL A 72 13.86 11.68 8.85
CA VAL A 72 14.17 11.56 10.28
C VAL A 72 15.31 12.51 10.67
N ALA A 73 16.40 12.54 9.90
CA ALA A 73 17.52 13.43 10.15
C ALA A 73 17.10 14.91 10.11
N ALA A 74 16.28 15.30 9.13
CA ALA A 74 15.72 16.64 9.04
C ALA A 74 14.83 16.97 10.24
N GLY A 75 13.97 16.04 10.66
CA GLY A 75 13.12 16.18 11.84
C GLY A 75 13.93 16.42 13.11
N LEU A 76 15.01 15.66 13.32
CA LEU A 76 15.91 15.84 14.46
C LEU A 76 16.64 17.18 14.42
N ALA A 77 17.09 17.62 13.24
CA ALA A 77 17.76 18.91 13.08
C ALA A 77 16.82 20.10 13.32
N LEU A 78 15.57 20.00 12.87
CA LEU A 78 14.55 21.03 13.00
C LEU A 78 13.75 20.96 14.31
N ASN A 79 13.96 19.95 15.16
CA ASN A 79 13.14 19.68 16.34
C ASN A 79 12.86 20.96 17.15
N ARG A 80 13.90 21.72 17.49
CA ARG A 80 13.79 22.97 18.28
C ARG A 80 12.81 24.02 17.73
N TRP A 81 12.52 24.01 16.43
CA TRP A 81 11.63 24.98 15.76
C TRP A 81 10.23 24.42 15.50
N VAL A 82 10.10 23.10 15.44
CA VAL A 82 8.87 22.39 15.01
C VAL A 82 8.26 21.58 16.16
N GLU A 83 8.93 21.52 17.31
CA GLU A 83 8.44 20.89 18.53
C GLU A 83 7.10 21.52 18.93
N GLY A 84 6.06 20.70 18.94
CA GLY A 84 4.68 21.12 19.17
C GLY A 84 3.90 21.54 17.92
N LEU A 85 4.53 21.91 16.79
CA LEU A 85 3.80 22.33 15.58
C LEU A 85 3.39 21.15 14.69
N LEU A 86 4.27 20.15 14.54
CA LEU A 86 4.05 18.97 13.68
C LEU A 86 2.74 18.21 13.98
N PRO A 87 2.40 17.91 15.25
CA PRO A 87 1.15 17.22 15.56
C PRO A 87 -0.09 18.02 15.14
N HIS A 88 -0.08 19.34 15.38
CA HIS A 88 -1.19 20.22 15.02
C HIS A 88 -1.32 20.36 13.50
N LEU A 89 -0.20 20.51 12.79
CA LEU A 89 -0.18 20.52 11.32
C LEU A 89 -0.72 19.22 10.73
N SER A 90 -0.28 18.08 11.26
CA SER A 90 -0.72 16.75 10.81
C SER A 90 -2.21 16.56 11.05
N ALA A 91 -2.70 16.93 12.24
CA ALA A 91 -4.11 16.87 12.59
C ALA A 91 -4.96 17.77 11.69
N ALA A 92 -4.55 19.01 11.47
CA ALA A 92 -5.25 19.94 10.59
C ALA A 92 -5.30 19.42 9.14
N LEU A 93 -4.19 18.89 8.63
CA LEU A 93 -4.12 18.38 7.26
C LEU A 93 -5.02 17.16 7.08
N LEU A 94 -4.99 16.21 8.01
CA LEU A 94 -5.88 15.04 7.99
C LEU A 94 -7.35 15.43 8.12
N PHE A 95 -7.67 16.40 8.99
CA PHE A 95 -9.04 16.88 9.16
C PHE A 95 -9.57 17.56 7.89
N LEU A 96 -8.77 18.44 7.28
CA LEU A 96 -9.11 19.09 6.01
C LEU A 96 -9.26 18.08 4.87
N PHE A 97 -8.38 17.07 4.81
CA PHE A 97 -8.46 16.02 3.79
C PHE A 97 -9.73 15.17 3.95
N GLY A 98 -10.06 14.79 5.18
CA GLY A 98 -11.31 14.09 5.50
C GLY A 98 -12.55 14.93 5.17
N ALA A 99 -12.55 16.20 5.57
CA ALA A 99 -13.64 17.14 5.27
C ALA A 99 -13.81 17.35 3.77
N PHE A 100 -12.72 17.42 3.00
CA PHE A 100 -12.76 17.51 1.54
C PHE A 100 -13.43 16.28 0.91
N TYR A 101 -13.04 15.07 1.32
CA TYR A 101 -13.66 13.84 0.80
C TYR A 101 -15.13 13.72 1.21
N LEU A 102 -15.47 14.08 2.45
CA LEU A 102 -16.85 14.10 2.93
C LEU A 102 -17.70 15.09 2.12
N ALA A 103 -17.24 16.32 1.97
CA ALA A 103 -17.92 17.32 1.14
C ALA A 103 -18.06 16.82 -0.31
N ARG A 104 -16.99 16.31 -0.91
CA ARG A 104 -17.04 15.76 -2.28
C ARG A 104 -18.05 14.63 -2.42
N ALA A 105 -18.14 13.74 -1.44
CA ALA A 105 -19.10 12.64 -1.44
C ALA A 105 -20.55 13.13 -1.23
N SER A 106 -20.76 14.10 -0.33
CA SER A 106 -22.09 14.62 0.00
C SER A 106 -22.64 15.58 -1.06
N LEU A 107 -21.78 16.34 -1.76
CA LEU A 107 -22.20 17.27 -2.82
C LEU A 107 -22.39 16.58 -4.18
N LYS A 108 -21.78 15.41 -4.41
CA LYS A 108 -22.08 14.60 -5.60
C LYS A 108 -23.35 13.81 -5.34
N ARG A 109 -24.40 14.05 -6.15
CA ARG A 109 -25.58 13.17 -6.16
C ARG A 109 -25.11 11.73 -6.40
N PRO A 110 -25.60 10.74 -5.63
CA PRO A 110 -25.36 9.35 -5.94
C PRO A 110 -25.91 9.08 -7.35
N VAL A 111 -25.02 8.93 -8.32
CA VAL A 111 -25.38 8.39 -9.61
C VAL A 111 -25.61 6.91 -9.35
N THR A 112 -26.87 6.51 -9.28
CA THR A 112 -27.22 5.09 -9.36
C THR A 112 -26.60 4.59 -10.66
N ALA A 113 -25.72 3.59 -10.56
CA ALA A 113 -25.22 2.92 -11.75
C ALA A 113 -26.44 2.29 -12.45
N GLY A 114 -26.99 3.00 -13.43
CA GLY A 114 -27.93 2.42 -14.37
C GLY A 114 -27.14 1.40 -15.15
N GLY A 115 -27.29 0.12 -14.76
CA GLY A 115 -26.83 -0.97 -15.60
C GLY A 115 -27.46 -0.84 -16.98
N PRO A 116 -26.85 -1.41 -18.04
CA PRO A 116 -27.52 -1.59 -19.31
C PRO A 116 -28.91 -2.18 -19.07
N ALA A 117 -29.92 -1.77 -19.84
CA ALA A 117 -31.23 -2.42 -19.79
C ALA A 117 -30.98 -3.92 -19.94
N ALA A 118 -31.26 -4.68 -18.88
CA ALA A 118 -31.07 -6.11 -18.89
C ALA A 118 -32.10 -6.71 -19.85
N GLU A 119 -31.73 -6.82 -21.13
CA GLU A 119 -32.31 -7.83 -22.02
C GLU A 119 -31.88 -9.19 -21.47
N LEU A 120 -32.64 -9.68 -20.49
CA LEU A 120 -32.52 -11.03 -19.97
C LEU A 120 -32.99 -12.00 -21.05
N THR A 121 -32.11 -12.30 -22.01
CA THR A 121 -32.29 -13.42 -22.95
C THR A 121 -31.52 -14.67 -22.50
N GLU A 122 -30.61 -14.56 -21.53
CA GLU A 122 -29.88 -15.72 -21.03
C GLU A 122 -30.69 -16.47 -19.94
N PRO A 123 -30.88 -17.79 -20.08
CA PRO A 123 -31.55 -18.58 -19.05
C PRO A 123 -30.71 -18.60 -17.77
N ALA A 124 -31.37 -18.39 -16.63
CA ALA A 124 -30.73 -18.43 -15.32
C ALA A 124 -30.00 -19.78 -15.11
N VAL A 125 -28.68 -19.73 -15.10
CA VAL A 125 -27.85 -20.91 -14.83
C VAL A 125 -27.91 -21.23 -13.35
N SER A 126 -28.12 -22.50 -13.00
CA SER A 126 -28.22 -22.94 -11.61
C SER A 126 -26.89 -22.77 -10.88
N ASP A 127 -26.93 -22.14 -9.70
CA ASP A 127 -25.79 -21.93 -8.78
C ASP A 127 -25.06 -23.21 -8.35
N LYS A 128 -25.60 -24.39 -8.68
CA LYS A 128 -24.99 -25.70 -8.41
C LYS A 128 -23.64 -25.88 -9.11
N ALA A 129 -23.39 -25.19 -10.23
CA ALA A 129 -22.11 -25.23 -10.93
C ALA A 129 -20.96 -24.62 -10.11
N ALA A 130 -21.25 -23.70 -9.18
CA ALA A 130 -20.22 -23.04 -8.36
C ALA A 130 -19.66 -23.94 -7.24
N PHE A 131 -20.39 -25.00 -6.85
CA PHE A 131 -20.00 -25.87 -5.73
C PHE A 131 -19.42 -27.22 -6.16
N TRP A 132 -19.61 -27.61 -7.43
CA TRP A 132 -19.22 -28.94 -7.93
C TRP A 132 -18.36 -28.89 -9.20
N GLY A 133 -17.85 -27.70 -9.56
CA GLY A 133 -16.87 -27.52 -10.64
C GLY A 133 -15.46 -27.93 -10.23
#